data_AF-A0A7S7VZA7-F1
#
_entry.id   AF-A0A7S7VZA7-F1
#
_cell.length_a   1.000
_cell.length_b   1.000
_cell.length_c   1.000
_cell.angle_alpha   90.00
_cell.angle_beta   90.00
_cell.angle_gamma   90.00
#
_symmetry.space_group_name_H-M   'P 1'
#
loop_
_entity.id
_entity.type
_entity.pdbx_description
1 polymer ?
#
loop_
_entity_poly.entity_id
_entity_poly.type
_entity_poly.pdbx_seq_one_letter_code
_entity_poly.pdbx_strand_id
1 'polypeptide(L)' 'MHRQILFRCPRTGINVQHRIDDERSESSASADSYVPVRCPACMSLHFVNSATGRLLNERHAQPAARPRSA' A
#
# COMPACT_ATOMS: atom_id res chain seq x y z
N MET A 1 -16.61 3.27 -8.46
CA MET A 1 -16.99 2.32 -7.39
C MET A 1 -15.98 2.50 -6.26
N HIS A 2 -16.40 2.65 -5.00
CA HIS A 2 -15.43 2.80 -3.90
C HIS A 2 -14.87 1.43 -3.50
N ARG A 3 -13.55 1.27 -3.50
CA ARG A 3 -12.90 0.01 -3.10
C ARG A 3 -12.12 0.18 -1.81
N GLN A 4 -12.32 -0.73 -0.88
CA GLN A 4 -11.51 -0.80 0.34
C GLN A 4 -10.30 -1.67 0.06
N ILE A 5 -9.11 -1.13 0.35
CA ILE A 5 -7.86 -1.88 0.34
C ILE A 5 -7.25 -1.91 1.73
N LEU A 6 -6.47 -2.95 1.98
CA LEU A 6 -5.66 -3.10 3.17
C LEU A 6 -4.21 -3.16 2.71
N PHE A 7 -3.36 -2.26 3.23
CA PHE A 7 -1.93 -2.31 2.99
C PHE A 7 -1.18 -2.22 4.32
N ARG A 8 -0.01 -2.85 4.40
CA ARG A 8 0.84 -2.77 5.58
C ARG A 8 1.79 -1.60 5.44
N CYS A 9 1.77 -0.65 6.37
CA CYS A 9 2.72 0.46 6.35
C CYS A 9 4.14 -0.07 6.56
N PRO A 10 5.09 0.17 5.65
CA PRO A 10 6.46 -0.33 5.77
C PRO A 10 7.25 0.38 6.88
N ARG A 11 6.79 1.58 7.30
CA ARG A 11 7.46 2.36 8.34
C ARG A 11 7.04 1.96 9.75
N THR A 12 5.76 1.68 9.97
CA THR A 12 5.21 1.37 11.30
C THR A 12 4.83 -0.09 11.49
N GLY A 13 4.74 -0.87 10.40
CA GLY A 13 4.30 -2.26 10.41
C GLY A 13 2.79 -2.44 10.62
N ILE A 14 2.02 -1.36 10.76
CA ILE A 14 0.56 -1.35 11.01
C ILE A 14 -0.19 -1.63 9.70
N ASN A 15 -1.25 -2.44 9.78
CA ASN A 15 -2.19 -2.61 8.67
C ASN A 15 -3.13 -1.41 8.61
N VAL A 16 -3.12 -0.72 7.48
CA VAL A 16 -3.92 0.47 7.22
C VAL A 16 -5.02 0.09 6.24
N GLN A 17 -6.27 0.29 6.65
CA GLN A 17 -7.42 0.22 5.76
C GLN A 17 -7.63 1.59 5.10
N HIS A 18 -7.63 1.63 3.78
CA HIS A 18 -7.86 2.85 3.02
C HIS A 18 -8.95 2.62 1.97
N ARG A 19 -9.88 3.58 1.85
CA ARG A 19 -10.85 3.63 0.76
C ARG A 19 -10.20 4.35 -0.41
N ILE A 20 -10.08 3.67 -1.55
CA ILE A 20 -9.67 4.28 -2.80
C ILE A 20 -10.94 4.49 -3.62
N ASP A 21 -11.13 5.71 -4.09
CA ASP A 21 -12.12 5.96 -5.12
C ASP A 21 -11.50 5.55 -6.45
N ASP A 22 -11.99 4.43 -6.99
CA ASP A 22 -11.55 3.97 -8.29
C ASP A 22 -12.30 4.80 -9.35
N GLU A 23 -11.78 6.00 -9.62
CA GLU A 23 -12.24 6.87 -10.71
C GLU A 23 -11.75 6.39 -12.09
N ARG A 24 -10.99 5.30 -12.13
CA ARG A 24 -10.41 4.77 -13.36
C ARG A 24 -11.22 3.57 -13.84
N SER A 25 -12.34 3.91 -14.47
CA SER A 25 -12.91 3.27 -15.66
C SER A 25 -12.39 1.84 -15.92
N GLU A 26 -13.32 0.89 -15.81
CA GLU A 26 -13.34 -0.56 -16.12
C GLU A 26 -12.48 -1.07 -17.32
N SER A 27 -11.77 -0.20 -18.03
CA SER A 27 -10.95 -0.48 -19.20
C SER A 27 -9.43 -0.58 -18.92
N SER A 28 -8.97 -0.32 -17.69
CA SER A 28 -7.54 -0.36 -17.37
C SER A 28 -7.24 -0.91 -15.98
N ALA A 29 -7.89 -2.02 -15.62
CA ALA A 29 -7.50 -2.91 -14.53
C ALA A 29 -6.16 -3.64 -14.82
N SER A 30 -5.19 -2.91 -15.38
CA SER A 30 -3.83 -3.38 -15.49
C SER A 30 -3.32 -3.58 -14.07
N ALA A 31 -2.73 -4.73 -13.80
CA ALA A 31 -2.12 -5.08 -12.51
C ALA A 31 -1.02 -4.11 -12.03
N ASP A 32 -0.79 -3.01 -12.74
CA ASP A 32 0.18 -1.95 -12.51
C ASP A 32 -0.47 -0.59 -12.16
N SER A 33 -1.76 -0.55 -11.83
CA SER A 33 -2.42 0.70 -11.40
C SER A 33 -2.06 1.03 -9.94
N TYR A 34 -1.07 1.89 -9.74
CA TYR A 34 -0.68 2.38 -8.42
C TYR A 34 -1.22 3.79 -8.17
N VAL A 35 -1.82 3.97 -7.00
CA VAL A 35 -2.34 5.26 -6.54
C VAL A 35 -1.59 5.73 -5.30
N PRO A 36 -1.30 7.04 -5.19
CA PRO A 36 -0.71 7.60 -3.98
C PRO A 36 -1.77 7.68 -2.88
N VAL A 37 -1.56 6.98 -1.77
CA VAL A 37 -2.39 7.06 -0.55
C VAL A 37 -1.61 7.68 0.58
N ARG A 38 -2.26 8.54 1.35
CA ARG A 38 -1.68 9.12 2.57
C ARG A 38 -1.90 8.16 3.72
N CYS A 39 -0.81 7.63 4.25
CA CYS A 39 -0.87 6.69 5.36
C CYS A 39 -1.16 7.44 6.68
N PRO A 40 -2.27 7.16 7.37
CA PRO A 40 -2.56 7.79 8.65
C PRO A 40 -1.58 7.36 9.75
N ALA A 41 -0.95 6.18 9.62
CA ALA A 41 -0.03 5.66 10.63
C ALA A 41 1.35 6.36 10.63
N CYS A 42 1.85 6.79 9.46
CA CYS A 42 3.18 7.40 9.34
C CYS A 42 3.16 8.78 8.70
N MET A 43 1.97 9.29 8.37
CA MET A 43 1.70 10.54 7.66
C MET A 43 2.42 10.70 6.31
N SER A 44 3.00 9.61 5.79
CA SER A 44 3.74 9.58 4.53
C SER A 44 2.86 9.09 3.37
N LEU A 45 3.26 9.42 2.15
CA LEU A 45 2.61 8.93 0.93
C LEU A 45 3.16 7.55 0.56
N HIS A 46 2.26 6.62 0.25
CA HIS A 46 2.57 5.28 -0.21
C HIS A 46 1.86 5.01 -1.53
N PHE A 47 2.57 4.38 -2.48
CA PHE A 47 1.99 3.97 -3.75
C PHE A 47 1.44 2.56 -3.60
N VAL A 48 0.12 2.45 -3.53
CA VAL A 48 -0.59 1.18 -3.37
C VAL A 48 -1.29 0.83 -4.67
N ASN A 49 -1.25 -0.43 -5.02
CA ASN A 49 -1.92 -0.97 -6.16
C ASN A 49 -3.42 -1.00 -5.88
N SER A 50 -4.23 -0.29 -6.68
CA SER A 50 -5.68 -0.24 -6.45
C SER A 50 -6.36 -1.58 -6.69
N ALA A 51 -5.75 -2.47 -7.48
CA ALA A 51 -6.27 -3.79 -7.79
C ALA A 51 -5.96 -4.85 -6.72
N THR A 52 -4.75 -4.80 -6.11
CA THR A 52 -4.25 -5.85 -5.20
C THR A 52 -4.00 -5.38 -3.77
N GLY A 53 -3.94 -4.07 -3.51
CA GLY A 53 -3.58 -3.50 -2.20
C GLY A 53 -2.07 -3.57 -1.88
N ARG A 54 -1.25 -4.08 -2.81
CA ARG A 54 0.21 -4.18 -2.63
C ARG A 54 0.92 -2.86 -2.88
N LEU A 55 2.01 -2.60 -2.18
CA LEU A 55 2.85 -1.42 -2.38
C LEU A 55 3.79 -1.60 -3.57
N LEU A 56 4.01 -0.53 -4.34
CA LEU A 56 4.98 -0.52 -5.45
C LEU A 56 6.38 -0.94 -4.99
N ASN A 57 6.73 -0.58 -3.75
CA ASN A 57 8.04 -0.88 -3.14
C ASN A 57 8.05 -2.16 -2.29
N GLU A 58 7.10 -3.08 -2.45
CA GLU A 58 7.16 -4.41 -1.79
C GLU A 58 8.25 -5.34 -2.36
N ARG A 59 9.15 -4.82 -3.20
CA ARG A 59 10.47 -5.44 -3.38
C ARG A 59 11.25 -5.23 -2.07
N HIS A 60 11.32 -6.29 -1.26
CA HIS A 60 12.24 -6.42 -0.12
C HIS A 60 11.81 -5.91 1.28
N ALA A 61 10.52 -5.82 1.59
CA ALA A 61 10.10 -5.84 3.00
C ALA A 61 10.27 -7.26 3.59
N GLN A 62 11.53 -7.72 3.68
CA GLN A 62 11.88 -8.70 4.69
C GLN A 62 11.37 -8.14 6.02
N PRO A 63 10.66 -8.94 6.83
CA PRO A 63 10.23 -8.48 8.15
C PRO A 63 11.47 -7.99 8.89
N ALA A 64 11.45 -6.74 9.33
CA ALA A 64 12.44 -6.19 10.24
C ALA A 64 12.42 -7.03 11.52
N ALA A 65 13.19 -8.10 11.53
CA ALA A 65 13.33 -9.02 12.64
C ALA A 65 14.71 -9.67 12.59
N ARG A 66 15.76 -8.86 12.65
CA ARG A 66 16.98 -9.25 13.35
C ARG A 66 17.44 -8.06 14.20
N PRO A 67 17.36 -8.13 15.55
CA PRO A 67 18.05 -7.16 16.37
C PRO A 67 19.56 -7.29 16.09
N ARG A 68 20.23 -6.14 16.01
CA ARG A 68 21.69 -6.07 15.90
C ARG A 68 22.24 -6.51 17.25
N SER A 69 22.83 -7.70 17.33
CA SER A 69 23.66 -8.08 18.47
C SER A 69 25.05 -7.50 18.26
N ALA A 70 25.51 -6.77 19.29
CA ALA A 70 26.84 -6.19 19.44
C ALA A 70 27.91 -7.27 19.63
#